data_AF-A0AAW2ME99-F1
#
_entry.id   AF-A0AAW2ME99-F1
#
_cell.length_a   1.000
_cell.length_b   1.000
_cell.length_c   1.000
_cell.angle_alpha   90.00
_cell.angle_beta   90.00
_cell.angle_gamma   90.00
#
_symmetry.space_group_name_H-M   'P 1'
#
loop_
_entity.id
_entity.type
_entity.pdbx_description
1 polymer ?
#
loop_
_entity_poly.entity_id
_entity_poly.type
_entity_poly.pdbx_seq_one_letter_code
_entity_poly.pdbx_strand_id
1 'polypeptide(L)'
;MGQLSIKCKEGVSKGTKESKPTIVIRNDVGKVLLNALLYPGIKTNMQKNAVVAIFHTTADGDNNDAVVARTFLMRTKTQEDRDKLAAVVQEYAPAG
;
A
#
# COMPACT_ATOMS: atom_id res chain seq x y z
N MET A 1 2.54 16.67 -4.42
CA MET A 1 2.40 15.36 -5.09
C MET A 1 3.32 14.37 -4.40
N GLY A 2 3.49 13.17 -4.93
CA GLY A 2 4.37 12.18 -4.35
C GLY A 2 4.53 10.98 -5.26
N GLN A 3 5.36 10.03 -4.83
CA GLN A 3 5.60 8.77 -5.52
C GLN A 3 5.05 7.62 -4.69
N LEU A 4 4.36 6.70 -5.37
CA LEU A 4 3.93 5.42 -4.83
C LEU A 4 4.74 4.31 -5.52
N SER A 5 5.23 3.36 -4.73
CA SER A 5 5.86 2.14 -5.26
C SER A 5 5.41 0.93 -4.44
N ILE A 6 5.31 -0.23 -5.09
CA ILE A 6 5.15 -1.51 -4.44
C ILE A 6 6.40 -2.32 -4.74
N LYS A 7 7.02 -2.87 -3.70
CA LYS A 7 8.27 -3.64 -3.79
C LYS A 7 8.04 -5.04 -3.27
N CYS A 8 8.62 -6.03 -3.95
CA CYS A 8 8.69 -7.42 -3.48
C CYS A 8 10.15 -7.81 -3.25
N LYS A 9 10.35 -8.88 -2.50
CA LYS A 9 11.62 -9.58 -2.42
C LYS A 9 12.01 -10.10 -3.81
N GLU A 10 13.27 -9.85 -4.21
CA GLU A 10 13.81 -10.31 -5.48
C GLU A 10 13.84 -11.84 -5.59
N GLY A 11 13.58 -12.37 -6.78
CA GLY A 11 13.56 -13.81 -7.06
C GLY A 11 12.34 -14.55 -6.49
N VAL A 12 11.36 -13.85 -5.90
CA VAL A 12 10.12 -14.44 -5.39
C VAL A 12 8.93 -13.97 -6.23
N SER A 13 8.06 -14.91 -6.60
CA SER A 13 6.82 -14.61 -7.30
C SER A 13 5.95 -13.63 -6.50
N LYS A 14 5.34 -12.66 -7.18
CA LYS A 14 4.35 -11.75 -6.57
C LYS A 14 3.16 -12.53 -6.01
N GLY A 15 2.47 -11.94 -5.03
CA GLY A 15 1.25 -12.52 -4.46
C GLY A 15 1.48 -13.73 -3.55
N THR A 16 2.73 -13.99 -3.13
CA THR A 16 3.03 -15.00 -2.10
C THR A 16 3.40 -14.33 -0.77
N LYS A 17 3.28 -15.05 0.34
CA LYS A 17 3.64 -14.51 1.67
C LYS A 17 5.15 -14.22 1.75
N GLU A 18 5.95 -15.03 1.05
CA GLU A 18 7.41 -14.92 0.99
C GLU A 18 7.87 -13.69 0.20
N SER A 19 7.03 -13.20 -0.73
CA SER A 19 7.36 -12.05 -1.56
C SER A 19 7.41 -10.74 -0.76
N LYS A 20 6.86 -10.75 0.48
CA LYS A 20 6.81 -9.61 1.41
C LYS A 20 6.50 -8.28 0.68
N PRO A 21 5.35 -8.20 0.00
CA PRO A 21 4.98 -7.05 -0.80
C PRO A 21 4.79 -5.82 0.12
N THR A 22 5.56 -4.77 -0.12
CA THR A 22 5.54 -3.54 0.68
C THR A 22 5.13 -2.37 -0.19
N ILE A 23 4.06 -1.68 0.21
CA ILE A 23 3.66 -0.40 -0.38
C ILE A 23 4.40 0.74 0.33
N VAL A 24 5.02 1.61 -0.45
CA VAL A 24 5.75 2.77 0.04
C VAL A 24 5.25 4.02 -0.68
N ILE A 25 4.83 5.02 0.09
CA ILE A 25 4.44 6.34 -0.41
C ILE A 25 5.40 7.38 0.16
N ARG A 26 5.95 8.21 -0.72
CA ARG A 26 6.80 9.36 -0.37
C ARG A 26 6.22 10.63 -0.95
N ASN A 27 6.37 11.74 -0.23
CA ASN A 27 6.07 13.06 -0.80
C ASN A 27 7.20 13.53 -1.73
N ASP A 28 7.02 14.68 -2.38
CA ASP A 28 7.97 15.24 -3.34
C ASP A 28 9.35 15.59 -2.72
N VAL A 29 9.44 15.75 -1.39
CA VAL A 29 10.71 15.98 -0.68
C VAL A 29 11.35 14.68 -0.15
N GLY A 30 10.81 13.51 -0.54
CA GLY A 30 11.36 12.19 -0.20
C GLY A 30 10.95 11.62 1.17
N LYS A 31 10.18 12.36 1.98
CA LYS A 31 9.69 11.91 3.29
C LYS A 31 8.68 10.77 3.11
N VAL A 32 8.86 9.69 3.87
CA VAL A 32 7.93 8.55 3.90
C VAL A 32 6.62 8.98 4.57
N LEU A 33 5.51 8.75 3.86
CA LEU A 33 4.15 8.96 4.36
C LEU A 33 3.44 7.63 4.67
N LEU A 34 3.82 6.55 3.98
CA LEU A 34 3.35 5.19 4.22
C LEU A 34 4.48 4.21 3.93
N ASN A 35 4.63 3.22 4.80
CA ASN A 35 5.46 2.05 4.61
C ASN A 35 4.76 0.88 5.31
N ALA A 36 4.08 0.03 4.54
CA ALA A 36 3.25 -1.06 5.09
C ALA A 36 3.32 -2.31 4.21
N LEU A 37 3.18 -3.47 4.84
CA LEU A 37 3.01 -4.73 4.12
C LEU A 37 1.59 -4.82 3.55
N LEU A 38 1.47 -5.30 2.32
CA LEU A 38 0.19 -5.81 1.82
C LEU A 38 -0.08 -7.15 2.50
N TYR A 39 -1.30 -7.30 3.02
CA TYR A 39 -1.70 -8.48 3.77
C TYR A 39 -2.75 -9.29 2.99
N PRO A 40 -2.87 -10.61 3.25
CA PRO A 40 -3.87 -11.43 2.59
C PRO A 40 -5.29 -10.90 2.78
N GLY A 41 -6.04 -10.80 1.68
CA GLY A 41 -7.43 -10.33 1.72
C GLY A 41 -7.58 -8.82 1.93
N ILE A 42 -6.53 -8.02 1.72
CA ILE A 42 -6.64 -6.56 1.69
C ILE A 42 -7.75 -6.11 0.73
N LYS A 43 -8.64 -5.24 1.22
CA LYS A 43 -9.74 -4.68 0.43
C LYS A 43 -9.41 -3.26 0.02
N THR A 44 -9.76 -2.94 -1.22
CA THR A 44 -9.69 -1.59 -1.79
C THR A 44 -11.08 -1.12 -2.17
N ASN A 45 -11.43 0.13 -1.87
CA ASN A 45 -12.64 0.78 -2.33
C ASN A 45 -12.27 1.92 -3.29
N MET A 46 -12.78 1.86 -4.52
CA MET A 46 -12.51 2.88 -5.53
C MET A 46 -13.54 4.00 -5.43
N GLN A 47 -13.08 5.25 -5.32
CA GLN A 47 -13.93 6.45 -5.23
C GLN A 47 -13.42 7.54 -6.17
N LYS A 48 -14.19 7.89 -7.22
CA LYS A 48 -13.80 8.89 -8.23
C LYS A 48 -12.36 8.67 -8.72
N ASN A 49 -11.38 9.51 -8.39
CA ASN A 49 -9.97 9.34 -8.74
C ASN A 49 -9.14 8.94 -7.51
N ALA A 50 -9.67 8.06 -6.65
CA ALA A 50 -9.02 7.64 -5.43
C ALA A 50 -9.23 6.17 -5.12
N VAL A 51 -8.25 5.58 -4.44
CA VAL A 51 -8.32 4.25 -3.83
C VAL A 51 -8.29 4.42 -2.31
N VAL A 52 -9.28 3.85 -1.63
CA VAL A 52 -9.34 3.77 -0.17
C VAL A 52 -8.95 2.37 0.26
N ALA A 53 -8.01 2.24 1.19
CA ALA A 53 -7.56 0.96 1.73
C ALA A 53 -7.21 1.10 3.21
N ILE A 54 -7.25 -0.01 3.94
CA ILE A 54 -6.77 -0.07 5.32
C ILE A 54 -5.37 -0.67 5.30
N PHE A 55 -4.43 -0.02 5.99
CA PHE A 55 -3.06 -0.52 6.17
C PHE A 55 -2.77 -0.68 7.65
N HIS A 56 -2.00 -1.71 8.00
CA HIS A 56 -1.46 -1.91 9.33
C HIS A 56 -0.11 -1.17 9.40
N THR A 57 -0.06 -0.09 10.17
CA THR A 57 1.16 0.71 10.37
C THR A 57 1.53 0.71 11.84
N THR A 58 2.77 1.09 12.15
CA THR A 58 3.15 1.41 13.54
C THR A 58 2.33 2.60 14.04
N ALA A 59 2.03 2.61 15.34
CA ALA A 59 1.43 3.76 16.00
C ALA A 59 2.36 4.99 15.91
N ASP A 60 1.80 6.20 15.97
CA ASP A 60 2.61 7.42 15.97
C ASP A 60 3.22 7.60 17.36
N GLY A 61 4.55 7.56 17.45
CA GLY A 61 5.29 7.70 18.71
C GLY A 61 6.59 6.88 18.67
N ASP A 62 7.66 7.42 19.27
CA ASP A 62 9.04 6.93 19.14
C ASP A 62 9.29 5.51 19.71
N ASN A 63 8.31 4.88 20.36
CA ASN A 63 8.55 3.62 21.07
C ASN A 63 7.30 2.76 21.30
N ASN A 64 6.51 2.51 20.26
CA ASN A 64 5.40 1.55 20.35
C ASN A 64 5.44 0.55 19.20
N ASP A 65 5.73 -0.72 19.51
CA ASP A 65 5.52 -1.89 18.64
C ASP A 65 4.03 -2.15 18.33
N ALA A 66 3.14 -1.27 18.81
CA ALA A 66 1.72 -1.33 18.55
C ALA A 66 1.43 -1.13 17.06
N VAL A 67 0.93 -2.18 16.42
CA VAL A 67 0.41 -2.16 15.06
C VAL A 67 -1.04 -1.66 15.10
N VAL A 68 -1.32 -0.58 14.36
CA VAL A 68 -2.65 0.02 14.25
C VAL A 68 -3.15 -0.04 12.82
N ALA A 69 -4.42 -0.41 12.65
CA ALA A 69 -5.11 -0.31 11.37
C ALA A 69 -5.50 1.14 11.09
N ARG A 70 -5.11 1.66 9.92
CA ARG A 70 -5.40 3.02 9.49
C ARG A 70 -6.00 3.03 8.09
N THR A 71 -7.06 3.79 7.91
CA THR A 71 -7.69 4.02 6.61
C THR A 71 -6.94 5.12 5.85
N PHE A 72 -6.51 4.83 4.64
CA PHE A 72 -5.85 5.79 3.74
C PHE A 72 -6.68 6.02 2.50
N LEU A 73 -6.77 7.29 2.08
CA LEU A 73 -7.34 7.70 0.80
C LEU A 73 -6.20 8.17 -0.12
N MET A 74 -5.92 7.41 -1.17
CA MET A 74 -4.86 7.68 -2.14
C MET A 74 -5.48 8.25 -3.42
N ARG A 75 -5.32 9.56 -3.67
CA ARG A 75 -5.81 10.21 -4.90
C ARG A 75 -4.81 10.06 -6.04
N THR A 76 -5.30 9.66 -7.20
CA THR A 76 -4.57 9.63 -8.47
C THR A 76 -5.01 10.79 -9.35
N LYS A 77 -4.23 11.08 -10.41
CA LYS A 77 -4.58 12.16 -11.35
C LYS A 77 -5.77 11.76 -12.21
N THR A 78 -5.76 10.52 -12.70
CA THR A 78 -6.78 9.99 -13.62
C THR A 78 -7.50 8.80 -13.00
N GLN A 79 -8.66 8.45 -13.58
CA GLN A 79 -9.39 7.24 -13.23
C GLN A 79 -8.62 5.97 -13.63
N GLU A 80 -7.93 5.99 -14.76
CA GLU A 80 -7.09 4.88 -15.22
C GLU A 80 -5.96 4.57 -14.23
N ASP A 81 -5.28 5.60 -13.71
CA ASP A 81 -4.24 5.44 -12.69
C ASP A 81 -4.81 4.83 -11.40
N ARG A 82 -6.06 5.19 -11.02
CA ARG A 82 -6.76 4.60 -9.87
C ARG A 82 -6.99 3.11 -10.09
N ASP A 83 -7.52 2.76 -11.27
CA ASP A 83 -7.86 1.37 -11.61
C ASP A 83 -6.62 0.49 -11.66
N LYS A 84 -5.54 1.01 -12.27
CA LYS A 84 -4.23 0.37 -12.25
C LYS A 84 -3.70 0.19 -10.83
N LEU A 85 -3.78 1.21 -9.98
CA LEU A 85 -3.35 1.11 -8.59
C LEU A 85 -4.14 0.04 -7.83
N ALA A 86 -5.47 0.02 -7.96
CA ALA A 86 -6.31 -0.98 -7.30
C ALA A 86 -5.98 -2.41 -7.77
N ALA A 87 -5.80 -2.61 -9.09
CA ALA A 87 -5.42 -3.90 -9.65
C ALA A 87 -4.06 -4.37 -9.15
N VAL A 88 -3.04 -3.50 -9.17
CA VAL A 88 -1.68 -3.84 -8.70
C VAL A 88 -1.67 -4.16 -7.20
N VAL A 89 -2.44 -3.44 -6.37
CA VAL A 89 -2.55 -3.77 -4.94
C VAL A 89 -3.10 -5.19 -4.75
N GLN A 90 -4.12 -5.59 -5.51
CA GLN A 90 -4.70 -6.93 -5.44
C GLN A 90 -3.75 -8.01 -6.00
N GLU A 91 -3.10 -7.73 -7.12
CA GLU A 91 -2.14 -8.64 -7.78
C GLU A 91 -0.92 -8.94 -6.90
N TYR A 92 -0.47 -7.97 -6.12
CA TYR A 92 0.69 -8.11 -5.24
C TYR A 92 0.31 -8.59 -3.84
N ALA A 93 -0.95 -8.47 -3.43
CA ALA A 93 -1.40 -8.96 -2.13
C ALA A 93 -1.20 -10.48 -2.04
N PRO A 94 -0.67 -11.00 -0.92
CA PRO A 94 -0.49 -12.43 -0.78
C PRO A 94 -1.84 -13.18 -0.82
N ALA A 95 -1.90 -14.32 -1.49
CA ALA A 95 -3.02 -15.24 -1.33
C ALA A 95 -3.10 -15.75 0.12
N GLY A 96 -4.33 -15.93 0.61
CA GLY A 96 -4.63 -16.42 1.97
C GLY A 96 -4.01 -17.76 2.30
#